data_AF-A0A0M4EIT2-F1
#
_entry.id   AF-A0A0M4EIT2-F1
#
_cell.length_a   1.000
_cell.length_b   1.000
_cell.length_c   1.000
_cell.angle_alpha   90.00
_cell.angle_beta   90.00
_cell.angle_gamma   90.00
#
_symmetry.space_group_name_H-M   'P 1'
#
loop_
_entity.id
_entity.type
_entity.pdbx_description
1 polymer ?
#
loop_
_entity_poly.entity_id
_entity_poly.type
_entity_poly.pdbx_seq_one_letter_code
_entity_poly.pdbx_strand_id
1 'polypeptide(L)'
;MKVQVFLLLLVLGVSMAQTPAELAAYKEKQQACVKELKISDAEAAQLTTDKEVPSPTAAGKCYYNCLYKQLGLVGADDKPNNQAIMKYTQARFSKAPMDKIKAELAACAVGNAKFENKCEFMHGFEQCMSKALKA
;
A
#
# COMPACT_ATOMS: atom_id res chain seq x y z
N MET A 1 -38.61 20.79 27.74
CA MET A 1 -37.39 21.33 27.10
C MET A 1 -36.17 20.88 27.88
N LYS A 2 -35.33 20.05 27.28
CA LYS A 2 -33.91 19.85 27.61
C LYS A 2 -33.26 19.30 26.35
N VAL A 3 -32.76 20.22 25.54
CA VAL A 3 -31.92 19.94 24.37
C VAL A 3 -30.58 19.46 24.92
N GLN A 4 -30.22 18.20 24.66
CA GLN A 4 -28.82 17.78 24.68
C GLN A 4 -28.48 17.21 23.31
N VAL A 5 -27.84 18.08 22.55
CA VAL A 5 -27.02 17.82 21.37
C VAL A 5 -25.95 16.79 21.73
N PHE A 6 -25.90 15.67 21.02
CA PHE A 6 -24.66 15.04 20.57
C PHE A 6 -24.97 14.19 19.32
N LEU A 7 -25.15 14.91 18.22
CA LEU A 7 -24.99 14.41 16.86
C LEU A 7 -23.48 14.18 16.62
N LEU A 8 -23.12 13.21 15.77
CA LEU A 8 -21.78 12.77 15.34
C LEU A 8 -21.08 11.80 16.32
N LEU A 9 -20.98 10.49 16.05
CA LEU A 9 -20.16 9.91 14.97
C LEU A 9 -20.70 8.52 14.55
N LEU A 10 -21.68 8.51 13.63
CA LEU A 10 -21.87 7.41 12.69
C LEU A 10 -20.79 7.56 11.61
N VAL A 11 -19.72 6.76 11.66
CA VAL A 11 -19.12 5.97 10.56
C VAL A 11 -17.95 5.18 11.17
N LEU A 12 -18.14 3.86 11.29
CA LEU A 12 -17.04 2.89 11.38
C LEU A 12 -16.19 3.03 10.11
N GLY A 13 -15.08 3.76 10.21
CA GLY A 13 -14.21 4.05 9.06
C GLY A 13 -13.45 5.36 9.24
N VAL A 14 -12.80 5.53 10.39
CA VAL A 14 -11.84 6.63 10.56
C VAL A 14 -10.69 6.38 9.58
N SER A 15 -10.81 7.05 8.44
CA SER A 15 -9.77 7.39 7.49
C SER A 15 -8.42 7.48 8.19
N MET A 16 -7.50 6.62 7.79
CA MET A 16 -6.12 6.74 8.23
C MET A 16 -5.53 8.03 7.61
N ALA A 17 -5.61 9.12 8.37
CA ALA A 17 -4.89 10.40 8.28
C ALA A 17 -4.34 10.85 6.90
N GLN A 18 -5.19 11.01 5.89
CA GLN A 18 -4.80 11.61 4.60
C GLN A 18 -5.69 12.81 4.28
N THR A 19 -5.08 13.92 3.86
CA THR A 19 -5.81 15.03 3.23
C THR A 19 -6.38 14.58 1.87
N PRO A 20 -7.46 15.20 1.37
CA PRO A 20 -7.98 14.90 0.04
C PRO A 20 -6.93 15.07 -1.07
N ALA A 21 -6.01 16.04 -0.92
CA ALA A 21 -4.92 16.27 -1.86
C ALA A 21 -3.90 15.11 -1.87
N GLU A 22 -3.51 14.60 -0.70
CA GLU A 22 -2.62 13.43 -0.59
C GLU A 22 -3.26 12.15 -1.11
N LEU A 23 -4.59 12.02 -1.01
CA LEU A 23 -5.33 10.91 -1.60
C LEU A 23 -5.38 11.03 -3.12
N ALA A 24 -5.61 12.23 -3.67
CA ALA A 24 -5.58 12.48 -5.10
C ALA A 24 -4.21 12.19 -5.71
N ALA A 25 -3.13 12.74 -5.12
CA ALA A 25 -1.76 12.49 -5.59
C ALA A 25 -1.37 11.00 -5.54
N TYR A 26 -1.86 10.26 -4.55
CA TYR A 26 -1.67 8.80 -4.50
C TYR A 26 -2.42 8.10 -5.63
N LYS A 27 -3.69 8.44 -5.87
CA LYS A 27 -4.49 7.88 -6.97
C LYS A 27 -3.88 8.18 -8.35
N GLU A 28 -3.31 9.36 -8.55
CA GLU A 28 -2.60 9.70 -9.79
C GLU A 28 -1.41 8.76 -10.04
N LYS A 29 -0.64 8.42 -9.00
CA LYS A 29 0.46 7.45 -9.09
C LYS A 29 -0.03 6.03 -9.37
N GLN A 30 -1.15 5.62 -8.76
CA GLN A 30 -1.80 4.34 -9.07
C GLN A 30 -2.21 4.28 -10.55
N GLN A 31 -2.88 5.32 -11.05
CA GLN A 31 -3.33 5.41 -12.45
C GLN A 31 -2.15 5.44 -13.43
N ALA A 32 -1.06 6.12 -13.09
CA ALA A 32 0.15 6.12 -13.89
C ALA A 32 0.69 4.69 -14.08
N CYS A 33 0.74 3.90 -13.00
CA CYS A 33 1.18 2.51 -13.06
C CYS A 33 0.22 1.58 -13.81
N VAL A 34 -1.10 1.77 -13.66
CA VAL A 34 -2.10 1.03 -14.44
C VAL A 34 -1.89 1.27 -15.94
N LYS A 35 -1.67 2.53 -16.33
CA LYS A 35 -1.43 2.92 -17.72
C LYS A 35 -0.10 2.40 -18.25
N GLU A 36 0.99 2.53 -17.49
CA GLU A 36 2.34 2.08 -17.87
C GLU A 36 2.37 0.56 -18.12
N LEU A 37 1.75 -0.20 -17.21
CA LEU A 37 1.75 -1.66 -17.26
C LEU A 37 0.61 -2.24 -18.12
N LYS A 38 -0.25 -1.38 -18.70
CA LYS A 38 -1.42 -1.75 -19.50
C LYS A 38 -2.33 -2.74 -18.76
N ILE A 39 -2.55 -2.50 -17.48
CA ILE A 39 -3.45 -3.29 -16.64
C ILE A 39 -4.89 -3.00 -17.08
N SER A 40 -5.70 -4.05 -17.22
CA SER A 40 -7.12 -3.89 -17.57
C SER A 40 -7.90 -3.14 -16.49
N ASP A 41 -8.96 -2.42 -16.86
CA ASP A 41 -9.79 -1.70 -15.88
C ASP A 41 -10.36 -2.61 -14.79
N ALA A 42 -10.72 -3.85 -15.16
CA ALA A 42 -11.25 -4.84 -14.22
C ALA A 42 -10.21 -5.27 -13.17
N GLU A 43 -8.96 -5.50 -13.59
CA GLU A 43 -7.87 -5.85 -12.68
C GLU A 43 -7.40 -4.63 -11.87
N ALA A 44 -7.34 -3.45 -12.50
CA ALA A 44 -7.01 -2.19 -11.85
C ALA A 44 -7.99 -1.88 -10.71
N ALA A 45 -9.29 -2.06 -10.94
CA ALA A 45 -10.32 -1.88 -9.91
C ALA A 45 -10.16 -2.81 -8.71
N GLN A 46 -9.44 -3.94 -8.85
CA GLN A 46 -9.10 -4.82 -7.74
C GLN A 46 -7.79 -4.39 -7.07
N LEU A 47 -6.74 -4.09 -7.85
CA LEU A 47 -5.41 -3.70 -7.37
C LEU A 47 -5.37 -2.36 -6.63
N THR A 48 -6.29 -1.44 -6.94
CA THR A 48 -6.37 -0.14 -6.25
C THR A 48 -7.15 -0.18 -4.94
N THR A 49 -7.55 -1.38 -4.49
CA THR A 49 -8.23 -1.59 -3.21
C THR A 49 -7.26 -2.17 -2.19
N ASP A 50 -7.54 -2.02 -0.89
CA ASP A 50 -6.74 -2.63 0.18
C ASP A 50 -6.98 -4.15 0.33
N LYS A 51 -7.51 -4.81 -0.70
CA LYS A 51 -7.88 -6.23 -0.70
C LYS A 51 -6.87 -7.06 -1.50
N GLU A 52 -6.74 -8.33 -1.10
CA GLU A 52 -5.95 -9.29 -1.84
C GLU A 52 -6.61 -9.56 -3.20
N VAL A 53 -5.81 -9.45 -4.27
CA VAL A 53 -6.24 -9.79 -5.63
C VAL A 53 -5.90 -11.27 -5.88
N PRO A 54 -6.90 -12.14 -6.08
CA PRO A 54 -6.63 -13.54 -6.38
C PRO A 54 -6.06 -13.66 -7.80
N SER A 55 -4.91 -14.31 -7.92
CA SER A 55 -4.28 -14.65 -9.21
C SER A 55 -4.08 -13.46 -10.17
N PRO A 56 -3.31 -12.43 -9.78
CA PRO A 56 -3.04 -11.29 -10.66
C PRO A 56 -2.25 -11.72 -11.89
N THR A 57 -2.44 -10.97 -12.98
CA THR A 57 -1.67 -11.13 -14.21
C THR A 57 -0.20 -10.79 -13.96
N ALA A 58 0.67 -11.11 -14.92
CA ALA A 58 2.08 -10.69 -14.84
C ALA A 58 2.23 -9.17 -14.70
N ALA A 59 1.39 -8.40 -15.40
CA ALA A 59 1.33 -6.94 -15.26
C ALA A 59 0.81 -6.52 -13.87
N GLY A 60 -0.24 -7.18 -13.37
CA GLY A 60 -0.77 -6.93 -12.02
C GLY A 60 0.22 -7.20 -10.91
N LYS A 61 1.06 -8.24 -11.03
CA LYS A 61 2.18 -8.48 -10.09
C LYS A 61 3.19 -7.33 -10.09
N CYS A 62 3.45 -6.71 -11.25
CA CYS A 62 4.39 -5.59 -11.36
C CYS A 62 3.84 -4.27 -10.81
N TYR A 63 2.54 -4.18 -10.54
CA TYR A 63 1.88 -2.95 -10.10
C TYR A 63 2.53 -2.35 -8.85
N TYR A 64 2.76 -3.15 -7.80
CA TYR A 64 3.34 -2.64 -6.54
C TYR A 64 4.79 -2.20 -6.69
N ASN A 65 5.56 -2.87 -7.55
CA ASN A 65 6.92 -2.43 -7.89
C ASN A 65 6.90 -1.07 -8.59
N CYS A 66 6.00 -0.85 -9.55
CA CYS A 66 5.82 0.46 -10.18
C CYS A 66 5.39 1.52 -9.15
N LEU A 67 4.39 1.22 -8.32
CA LEU A 67 3.84 2.17 -7.37
C LEU A 67 4.89 2.58 -6.32
N TYR A 68 5.66 1.63 -5.80
CA TYR A 68 6.72 1.92 -4.85
C TYR A 68 7.82 2.78 -5.48
N LYS A 69 8.15 2.58 -6.76
CA LYS A 69 9.05 3.48 -7.51
C LYS A 69 8.51 4.90 -7.61
N GLN A 70 7.24 5.05 -8.00
CA GLN A 70 6.56 6.35 -8.10
C GLN A 70 6.51 7.10 -6.76
N LEU A 71 6.54 6.36 -5.64
CA LEU A 71 6.52 6.89 -4.28
C LEU A 71 7.92 7.06 -3.66
N GLY A 72 8.99 6.63 -4.35
CA GLY A 72 10.36 6.68 -3.82
C GLY A 72 10.60 5.69 -2.67
N LEU A 73 9.87 4.57 -2.65
CA LEU A 73 9.90 3.56 -1.59
C LEU A 73 10.81 2.37 -1.90
N VAL A 74 11.46 2.37 -3.06
CA VAL A 74 12.52 1.41 -3.41
C VAL A 74 13.90 2.05 -3.27
N GLY A 75 14.88 1.25 -2.91
CA GLY A 75 16.30 1.60 -2.92
C GLY A 75 16.90 1.51 -4.33
N ALA A 76 18.18 1.86 -4.44
CA ALA A 76 18.93 1.82 -5.70
C ALA A 76 19.10 0.40 -6.26
N ASP A 77 18.90 -0.62 -5.43
CA ASP A 77 18.94 -2.04 -5.78
C ASP A 77 17.56 -2.60 -6.20
N ASP A 78 16.56 -1.72 -6.38
CA ASP A 78 15.15 -2.05 -6.61
C ASP A 78 14.51 -2.90 -5.50
N LYS A 79 15.06 -2.87 -4.27
CA LYS A 79 14.45 -3.50 -3.09
C LYS A 79 13.69 -2.48 -2.24
N PRO A 80 12.74 -2.90 -1.38
CA PRO A 80 12.07 -2.02 -0.45
C PRO A 80 13.06 -1.22 0.40
N ASN A 81 12.90 0.11 0.41
CA ASN A 81 13.64 0.98 1.31
C ASN A 81 12.83 1.13 2.61
N ASN A 82 13.14 0.31 3.61
CA ASN A 82 12.42 0.30 4.89
C ASN A 82 12.37 1.69 5.55
N GLN A 83 13.44 2.50 5.46
CA GLN A 83 13.43 3.84 6.02
C GLN A 83 12.44 4.75 5.29
N ALA A 84 12.41 4.69 3.95
CA ALA A 84 11.47 5.47 3.14
C ALA A 84 10.02 5.03 3.39
N ILE A 85 9.76 3.72 3.46
CA ILE A 85 8.44 3.15 3.75
C ILE A 85 7.95 3.59 5.13
N MET A 86 8.81 3.52 6.15
CA MET A 86 8.48 3.97 7.50
C MET A 86 8.14 5.47 7.52
N LYS A 87 8.96 6.31 6.88
CA LYS A 87 8.71 7.75 6.79
C LYS A 87 7.40 8.07 6.06
N TYR A 88 7.17 7.43 4.92
CA TYR A 88 5.94 7.57 4.15
C TYR A 88 4.72 7.15 4.97
N THR A 89 4.81 6.01 5.66
CA THR A 89 3.73 5.50 6.50
C THR A 89 3.44 6.44 7.67
N GLN A 90 4.46 6.94 8.36
CA GLN A 90 4.29 7.86 9.48
C GLN A 90 3.68 9.20 9.03
N ALA A 91 4.12 9.74 7.88
CA ALA A 91 3.58 10.97 7.33
C ALA A 91 2.11 10.82 6.93
N ARG A 92 1.75 9.65 6.41
CA ARG A 92 0.43 9.38 5.82
C ARG A 92 -0.57 8.77 6.81
N PHE A 93 -0.09 8.22 7.92
CA PHE A 93 -0.90 7.43 8.85
C PHE A 93 -0.41 7.67 10.28
N SER A 94 -0.90 8.75 10.91
CA SER A 94 -0.48 9.17 12.25
C SER A 94 -0.72 8.16 13.37
N LYS A 95 -1.56 7.14 13.14
CA LYS A 95 -1.89 6.07 14.09
C LYS A 95 -1.32 4.71 13.70
N ALA A 96 -0.42 4.67 12.71
CA ALA A 96 0.17 3.42 12.26
C ALA A 96 1.05 2.79 13.36
N PRO A 97 0.99 1.46 13.57
CA PRO A 97 1.80 0.79 14.58
C PRO A 97 3.24 0.63 14.07
N MET A 98 4.02 1.70 14.15
CA MET A 98 5.34 1.80 13.50
C MET A 98 6.30 0.67 13.91
N ASP A 99 6.30 0.24 15.17
CA ASP A 99 7.16 -0.85 15.63
C ASP A 99 6.78 -2.19 14.99
N LYS A 100 5.47 -2.46 14.86
CA LYS A 100 4.96 -3.64 14.15
C LYS A 100 5.35 -3.58 12.68
N ILE A 101 5.10 -2.45 12.01
CA ILE A 101 5.46 -2.26 10.60
C ILE A 101 6.96 -2.51 10.40
N LYS A 102 7.81 -1.95 11.24
CA LYS A 102 9.27 -2.13 11.15
C LYS A 102 9.68 -3.60 11.23
N ALA A 103 9.09 -4.36 12.16
CA ALA A 103 9.37 -5.79 12.30
C ALA A 103 8.92 -6.57 11.05
N GLU A 104 7.71 -6.29 10.57
CA GLU A 104 7.13 -6.99 9.42
C GLU A 104 7.84 -6.67 8.10
N LEU A 105 8.32 -5.43 7.91
CA LEU A 105 9.11 -5.07 6.71
C LEU A 105 10.32 -5.99 6.54
N ALA A 106 11.03 -6.29 7.63
CA ALA A 106 12.17 -7.20 7.59
C ALA A 106 11.74 -8.64 7.33
N ALA A 107 10.73 -9.13 8.06
CA ALA A 107 10.22 -10.49 7.92
C ALA A 107 9.69 -10.77 6.50
N CYS A 108 8.90 -9.85 5.95
CA CYS A 108 8.32 -9.95 4.61
C CYS A 108 9.37 -9.85 3.51
N ALA A 109 10.42 -9.04 3.67
CA ALA A 109 11.54 -9.02 2.73
C ALA A 109 12.28 -10.37 2.70
N VAL A 110 12.56 -10.95 3.87
CA VAL A 110 13.23 -12.26 3.97
C VAL A 110 12.36 -13.38 3.39
N GLY A 111 11.06 -13.43 3.72
CA GLY A 111 10.14 -14.47 3.23
C GLY A 111 9.94 -14.49 1.71
N ASN A 112 10.22 -13.36 1.05
CA ASN A 112 10.10 -13.19 -0.40
C ASN A 112 11.45 -13.15 -1.13
N ALA A 113 12.58 -13.26 -0.43
CA ALA A 113 13.92 -13.20 -1.03
C ALA A 113 14.19 -14.31 -2.08
N LYS A 114 13.38 -15.37 -2.11
CA LYS A 114 13.42 -16.45 -3.11
C LYS A 114 13.02 -16.00 -4.52
N PHE A 115 12.32 -14.88 -4.65
CA PHE A 115 11.87 -14.38 -5.94
C PHE A 115 12.93 -13.45 -6.55
N GLU A 116 13.60 -13.90 -7.60
CA GLU A 116 14.56 -13.08 -8.35
C GLU A 116 13.86 -12.01 -9.21
N ASN A 117 12.64 -12.31 -9.67
CA ASN A 117 11.82 -11.36 -10.40
C ASN A 117 11.29 -10.28 -9.45
N LYS A 118 11.64 -9.01 -9.71
CA LYS A 118 11.26 -7.86 -8.89
C LYS A 118 9.74 -7.69 -8.72
N CYS A 119 8.94 -8.03 -9.74
CA CYS A 119 7.49 -7.96 -9.66
C CYS A 119 6.93 -9.06 -8.75
N GLU A 120 7.45 -10.29 -8.84
CA GLU A 120 7.03 -11.38 -7.95
C GLU A 120 7.47 -11.12 -6.50
N PHE A 121 8.70 -10.65 -6.31
CA PHE A 121 9.20 -10.21 -5.02
C PHE A 121 8.27 -9.14 -4.43
N MET A 122 8.00 -8.06 -5.17
CA MET A 122 7.21 -6.95 -4.62
C MET A 122 5.76 -7.31 -4.38
N HIS A 123 5.17 -8.12 -5.26
CA HIS A 123 3.82 -8.61 -5.06
C HIS A 123 3.71 -9.47 -3.80
N GLY A 124 4.63 -10.43 -3.61
CA GLY A 124 4.66 -11.28 -2.43
C GLY A 124 4.98 -10.50 -1.14
N PHE A 125 5.85 -9.49 -1.23
CA PHE A 125 6.14 -8.57 -0.14
C PHE A 125 4.89 -7.80 0.31
N GLU A 126 4.17 -7.19 -0.63
CA GLU A 126 2.96 -6.42 -0.33
C GLU A 126 1.87 -7.32 0.28
N GLN A 127 1.68 -8.52 -0.26
CA GLN A 127 0.74 -9.49 0.30
C GLN A 127 1.11 -9.87 1.74
N CYS A 128 2.40 -10.08 2.02
CA CYS A 128 2.88 -10.36 3.37
C CYS A 128 2.60 -9.21 4.33
N MET A 129 2.95 -7.97 3.94
CA MET A 129 2.69 -6.77 4.75
C MET A 129 1.19 -6.57 5.00
N SER A 130 0.35 -6.72 3.98
CA SER A 130 -1.11 -6.57 4.11
C SER A 130 -1.69 -7.59 5.09
N LYS A 131 -1.23 -8.84 5.05
CA LYS A 131 -1.66 -9.90 5.98
C LYS A 131 -1.19 -9.62 7.40
N ALA A 132 0.07 -9.24 7.57
CA ALA A 132 0.65 -8.96 8.89
C ALA A 132 0.01 -7.75 9.59
N LEU A 133 -0.37 -6.73 8.85
CA LEU A 133 -1.01 -5.52 9.40
C LEU A 133 -2.52 -5.67 9.65
N LYS A 134 -3.17 -6.65 9.03
CA LYS A 134 -4.57 -7.03 9.31
C LYS A 134 -4.71 -7.99 10.49
N ALA A 135 -3.69 -8.83 10.74
CA ALA A 135 -3.61 -9.72 11.90
C ALA A 135 -3.45 -8.94 13.21
#